data_AF-A0A401QJ12-F1
#
_entry.id   AF-A0A401QJ12-F1
#
_cell.length_a   1.000
_cell.length_b   1.000
_cell.length_c   1.000
_cell.angle_alpha   90.00
_cell.angle_beta   90.00
_cell.angle_gamma   90.00
#
_symmetry.space_group_name_H-M   'P 1'
#
loop_
_entity.id
_entity.type
_entity.pdbx_description
1 polymer ?
#
loop_
_entity_poly.entity_id
_entity_poly.type
_entity_poly.pdbx_seq_one_letter_code
_entity_poly.pdbx_strand_id
1 'polypeptide(L)'
;MRAPLSLRRPRSVFEALAASLVLVAGLQLLYLWLLPGERPREQSRRLRGAQRPLARDSRLDASGRYRLYRDVGGSRLPGRGVQFSLATHTSVHNLYQLPALLRRWQAPLALALFALAGEVPQAVLAVQRLQLYCPGVQDRVTFTLVTPSGLRLPALPPAQEDGAEEGLGWDPRLDSDTEPEPHPPCQRALAPLHRLRLQHRNYDLGNTTYPNNLLRNAAREALPSQHVLLIDMDMLPSGGLHAHFLDLLTSRRGASSLQEPPPDRTLYVLPALEIRHSRRVPWDKAELQRLYQVAEVRPFYSELCPRCQAPTNYSRWINLPAGGPGLRVAYTRHWTDPWEPFYISRSTVPPFDERFEQYGFNRISQVSCSTVWGSVRQPGFQGLGRHGVMCVKDSWRG
;
A
#
# COMPACT_ATOMS: atom_id res chain seq x y z
N MET A 1 29.09 61.18 -10.13
CA MET A 1 30.09 61.21 -9.04
C MET A 1 29.52 60.46 -7.85
N ARG A 2 29.92 59.19 -7.62
CA ARG A 2 29.57 58.42 -6.43
C ARG A 2 30.76 58.49 -5.47
N ALA A 3 30.55 58.99 -4.26
CA ALA A 3 31.57 59.07 -3.23
C ALA A 3 31.98 57.67 -2.75
N PRO A 4 33.26 57.41 -2.46
CA PRO A 4 33.72 56.11 -2.00
C PRO A 4 33.27 55.87 -0.55
N LEU A 5 32.69 54.69 -0.28
CA LEU A 5 32.43 54.18 1.06
C LEU A 5 33.77 53.95 1.78
N SER A 6 34.14 54.89 2.64
CA SER A 6 35.30 54.79 3.53
C SER A 6 34.96 53.82 4.68
N LEU A 7 35.45 52.59 4.59
CA LEU A 7 35.44 51.64 5.70
C LEU A 7 36.45 52.11 6.75
N ARG A 8 35.95 52.69 7.85
CA ARG A 8 36.77 53.07 9.01
C ARG A 8 37.41 51.81 9.61
N ARG A 9 38.74 51.81 9.74
CA ARG A 9 39.48 50.76 10.47
C ARG A 9 39.13 50.84 11.97
N PRO A 10 38.86 49.70 12.63
CA PRO A 10 38.52 49.66 14.05
C PRO A 10 39.71 50.16 14.89
N ARG A 11 39.44 51.00 15.89
CA ARG A 11 40.47 51.67 16.71
C ARG A 11 40.90 50.85 17.93
N SER A 12 40.25 49.71 18.19
CA SER A 12 40.67 48.75 19.21
C SER A 12 40.29 47.31 18.83
N VAL A 13 40.95 46.33 19.44
CA VAL A 13 40.64 44.90 19.29
C VAL A 13 39.19 44.60 19.65
N PHE A 14 38.62 45.34 20.60
CA PHE A 14 37.23 45.20 21.03
C PHE A 14 36.23 45.64 19.94
N GLU A 15 36.49 46.74 19.25
CA GLU A 15 35.64 47.19 18.13
C GLU A 15 35.70 46.22 16.95
N ALA A 16 36.86 45.62 16.69
CA ALA A 16 37.01 44.61 15.65
C ALA A 16 36.24 43.31 15.97
N LEU A 17 36.26 42.88 17.24
CA LEU A 17 35.50 41.72 17.70
C LEU A 17 33.99 41.97 17.68
N ALA A 18 33.54 43.16 18.11
CA ALA A 18 32.14 43.54 18.05
C ALA A 18 31.61 43.61 16.61
N ALA A 19 32.37 44.21 15.68
CA ALA A 19 32.01 44.24 14.27
C ALA A 19 31.95 42.84 13.65
N SER A 20 32.87 41.95 14.05
CA SER A 20 32.89 40.55 13.57
C SER A 20 31.68 39.76 14.10
N LEU A 21 31.29 39.94 15.36
CA LEU A 21 30.10 39.32 15.93
C LEU A 21 28.81 39.78 15.24
N VAL A 22 28.69 41.08 14.93
CA VAL A 22 27.55 41.61 14.18
C VAL A 22 27.50 41.06 12.76
N LEU A 23 28.65 40.91 12.10
CA LEU A 23 28.74 40.31 10.77
C LEU A 23 28.32 38.84 10.79
N VAL A 24 28.80 38.06 11.76
CA VAL A 24 28.45 36.64 11.93
C VAL A 24 26.96 36.48 12.21
N ALA A 25 26.40 37.29 13.11
CA ALA A 25 24.97 37.29 13.39
C ALA A 25 24.14 37.68 12.15
N GLY A 26 24.59 38.67 11.38
CA GLY A 26 23.94 39.08 10.13
C GLY A 26 23.97 37.99 9.06
N LEU A 27 25.09 37.28 8.92
CA LEU A 27 25.24 36.15 7.99
C LEU A 27 24.40 34.94 8.42
N GLN A 28 24.29 34.65 9.72
CA GLN A 28 23.40 33.61 10.24
C GLN A 28 21.93 33.93 9.98
N LEU A 29 21.50 35.18 10.16
CA LEU A 29 20.14 35.60 9.83
C LEU A 29 19.85 35.55 8.33
N LEU A 30 20.82 35.92 7.49
CA LEU A 30 20.70 35.81 6.03
C LEU A 30 20.64 34.34 5.58
N TYR A 31 21.44 33.47 6.20
CA TYR A 31 21.41 32.02 5.96
C TYR A 31 20.05 31.42 6.34
N LEU A 32 19.50 31.78 7.50
CA LEU A 32 18.16 31.39 7.92
C LEU A 32 17.06 31.90 6.98
N TRP A 33 17.25 33.08 6.38
CA TRP A 33 16.31 33.64 5.41
C TRP A 33 16.40 32.98 4.02
N LEU A 34 17.58 32.50 3.63
CA LEU A 34 17.84 31.83 2.35
C LEU A 34 17.58 30.31 2.39
N LEU A 35 17.41 29.71 3.57
CA LEU A 35 17.04 28.30 3.69
C LEU A 35 15.69 28.05 3.00
N PRO A 36 15.59 27.06 2.10
CA PRO A 36 14.34 26.67 1.45
C PRO A 36 13.48 25.88 2.44
N GLY A 37 13.01 26.52 3.51
CA GLY A 37 11.98 26.01 4.40
C GLY A 37 10.62 26.52 3.94
N GLU A 38 9.65 25.62 3.74
CA GLU A 38 8.28 26.04 3.46
C GLU A 38 7.80 26.99 4.57
N ARG A 39 7.26 28.15 4.18
CA ARG A 39 6.83 29.16 5.14
C ARG A 39 5.71 28.58 6.03
N PRO A 40 5.70 28.83 7.35
CA PRO A 40 4.67 28.31 8.28
C PRO A 40 3.23 28.60 7.84
N ARG A 41 3.02 29.68 7.07
CA ARG A 41 1.72 30.07 6.50
C ARG A 41 1.23 29.15 5.37
N GLU A 42 2.12 28.56 4.57
CA GLU A 42 1.75 27.58 3.53
C GLU A 42 1.45 26.22 4.14
N GLN A 43 2.24 25.80 5.13
CA GLN A 43 1.99 24.59 5.91
C GLN A 43 0.67 24.67 6.68
N SER A 44 0.40 25.81 7.35
CA SER A 44 -0.89 26.09 8.00
C SER A 44 -2.08 26.17 7.03
N ARG A 45 -1.88 26.59 5.78
CA ARG A 45 -2.94 26.57 4.74
C ARG A 45 -3.17 25.16 4.19
N ARG A 46 -2.13 24.35 4.03
CA ARG A 46 -2.25 22.91 3.67
C ARG A 46 -2.93 22.11 4.78
N LEU A 47 -2.57 22.34 6.04
CA LEU A 47 -3.22 21.74 7.21
C LEU A 47 -4.72 22.09 7.28
N ARG A 48 -5.08 23.36 7.02
CA ARG A 48 -6.50 23.79 6.94
C ARG A 48 -7.24 23.24 5.72
N GLY A 49 -6.57 23.13 4.57
CA GLY A 49 -7.15 22.52 3.35
C GLY A 49 -7.35 21.00 3.46
N ALA A 50 -6.52 20.32 4.25
CA ALA A 50 -6.62 18.89 4.56
C ALA A 50 -7.73 18.57 5.58
N GLN A 51 -8.25 19.58 6.30
CA GLN A 51 -9.44 19.46 7.16
C GLN A 51 -10.74 19.52 6.34
N ARG A 52 -10.80 18.80 5.21
CA ARG A 52 -12.10 18.46 4.63
C ARG A 52 -12.88 17.67 5.68
N PRO A 53 -14.13 18.03 6.00
CA PRO A 53 -14.92 17.24 6.92
C PRO A 53 -15.00 15.81 6.39
N LEU A 54 -14.56 14.84 7.20
CA LEU A 54 -14.69 13.39 6.97
C LEU A 54 -16.10 13.00 6.49
N ALA A 55 -17.10 13.82 6.81
CA ALA A 55 -18.52 13.60 6.59
C ALA A 55 -19.01 13.70 5.14
N ARG A 56 -18.23 14.20 4.16
CA ARG A 56 -18.79 14.44 2.81
C ARG A 56 -19.08 13.18 1.99
N ASP A 57 -18.38 12.06 2.24
CA ASP A 57 -18.59 10.79 1.51
C ASP A 57 -18.48 9.60 2.47
N SER A 58 -19.47 9.46 3.36
CA SER A 58 -19.59 8.32 4.27
C SER A 58 -20.78 7.43 3.90
N ARG A 59 -20.61 6.12 4.00
CA ARG A 59 -21.67 5.12 3.79
C ARG A 59 -21.58 3.98 4.80
N LEU A 60 -22.70 3.29 5.01
CA LEU A 60 -22.70 2.04 5.76
C LEU A 60 -22.35 0.88 4.83
N ASP A 61 -21.76 -0.18 5.39
CA ASP A 61 -21.64 -1.46 4.71
C ASP A 61 -23.02 -2.15 4.60
N ALA A 62 -23.08 -3.26 3.83
CA ALA A 62 -24.34 -3.96 3.60
C ALA A 62 -24.98 -4.53 4.88
N SER A 63 -24.18 -4.86 5.90
CA SER A 63 -24.69 -5.33 7.20
C SER A 63 -25.08 -4.20 8.14
N GLY A 64 -24.70 -2.96 7.85
CA GLY A 64 -24.89 -1.80 8.72
C GLY A 64 -23.99 -1.78 9.96
N ARG A 65 -23.06 -2.73 10.12
CA ARG A 65 -22.16 -2.84 11.27
C ARG A 65 -20.98 -1.87 11.20
N TYR A 66 -20.59 -1.45 10.00
CA TYR A 66 -19.44 -0.61 9.73
C TYR A 66 -19.82 0.60 8.89
N ARG A 67 -19.11 1.70 9.14
CA ARG A 67 -19.17 2.94 8.36
C ARG A 67 -17.84 3.17 7.68
N LEU A 68 -17.91 3.48 6.40
CA LEU A 68 -16.77 3.74 5.53
C LEU A 68 -16.73 5.22 5.20
N TYR A 69 -15.58 5.87 5.35
CA TYR A 69 -15.31 7.24 4.95
C TYR A 69 -14.27 7.23 3.84
N ARG A 70 -14.64 7.71 2.65
CA ARG A 70 -13.76 7.70 1.49
C ARG A 70 -12.88 8.94 1.42
N ASP A 71 -11.77 8.78 0.70
CA ASP A 71 -10.80 9.84 0.39
C ASP A 71 -10.34 10.63 1.63
N VAL A 72 -10.05 9.90 2.71
CA VAL A 72 -9.57 10.51 3.95
C VAL A 72 -8.24 11.22 3.67
N GLY A 73 -8.23 12.53 3.88
CA GLY A 73 -7.07 13.39 3.66
C GLY A 73 -6.92 13.97 2.24
N GLY A 74 -7.82 13.65 1.30
CA GLY A 74 -7.88 14.31 -0.01
C GLY A 74 -6.73 13.93 -0.94
N SER A 75 -6.77 12.71 -1.46
CA SER A 75 -5.79 12.21 -2.45
C SER A 75 -5.88 12.98 -3.77
N ARG A 76 -4.77 13.05 -4.51
CA ARG A 76 -4.70 13.69 -5.85
C ARG A 76 -4.82 12.68 -6.99
N LEU A 77 -5.21 11.44 -6.67
CA LEU A 77 -5.34 10.38 -7.66
C LEU A 77 -6.47 10.69 -8.66
N PRO A 78 -6.31 10.28 -9.93
CA PRO A 78 -7.39 10.39 -10.90
C PRO A 78 -8.53 9.43 -10.52
N GLY A 79 -9.77 9.92 -10.53
CA GLY A 79 -10.95 9.10 -10.22
C GLY A 79 -11.34 8.09 -11.31
N ARG A 80 -10.70 8.12 -12.49
CA ARG A 80 -10.95 7.23 -13.64
C ARG A 80 -9.68 6.98 -14.44
N GLY A 81 -9.66 5.90 -15.23
CA GLY A 81 -8.60 5.63 -16.22
C GLY A 81 -7.37 4.91 -15.67
N VAL A 82 -7.40 4.43 -14.42
CA VAL A 82 -6.30 3.66 -13.84
C VAL A 82 -6.24 2.28 -14.49
N GLN A 83 -5.12 1.92 -15.11
CA GLN A 83 -4.98 0.61 -15.78
C GLN A 83 -4.68 -0.51 -14.78
N PHE A 84 -3.80 -0.25 -13.81
CA PHE A 84 -3.40 -1.22 -12.81
C PHE A 84 -3.21 -0.51 -11.47
N SER A 85 -3.85 -1.04 -10.41
CA SER A 85 -3.71 -0.52 -9.05
C SER A 85 -3.42 -1.63 -8.06
N LEU A 86 -2.92 -1.23 -6.88
CA LEU A 86 -2.81 -2.11 -5.73
C LEU A 86 -3.90 -1.75 -4.73
N ALA A 87 -4.60 -2.76 -4.21
CA ALA A 87 -5.53 -2.64 -3.12
C ALA A 87 -4.95 -3.36 -1.90
N THR A 88 -4.98 -2.70 -0.74
CA THR A 88 -4.55 -3.29 0.52
C THR A 88 -5.43 -2.83 1.66
N HIS A 89 -5.34 -3.52 2.79
CA HIS A 89 -6.01 -3.16 4.01
C HIS A 89 -5.07 -3.28 5.19
N THR A 90 -5.31 -2.46 6.21
CA THR A 90 -4.51 -2.47 7.41
C THR A 90 -5.29 -1.94 8.60
N SER A 91 -4.76 -2.17 9.79
CA SER A 91 -5.15 -1.48 11.01
C SER A 91 -4.21 -0.30 11.27
N VAL A 92 -4.60 0.61 12.16
CA VAL A 92 -3.78 1.79 12.52
C VAL A 92 -2.37 1.37 12.97
N HIS A 93 -2.23 0.30 13.74
CA HIS A 93 -0.96 -0.18 14.27
C HIS A 93 0.00 -0.74 13.22
N ASN A 94 -0.48 -1.10 12.03
CA ASN A 94 0.35 -1.61 10.94
C ASN A 94 0.61 -0.58 9.84
N LEU A 95 0.08 0.64 9.99
CA LEU A 95 0.22 1.68 8.98
C LEU A 95 1.68 2.13 8.76
N TYR A 96 2.57 1.88 9.73
CA TYR A 96 4.00 2.16 9.62
C TYR A 96 4.68 1.42 8.45
N GLN A 97 4.07 0.36 7.91
CA GLN A 97 4.61 -0.42 6.79
C GLN A 97 4.44 0.28 5.43
N LEU A 98 3.62 1.34 5.36
CA LEU A 98 3.26 2.01 4.11
C LEU A 98 4.46 2.50 3.29
N PRO A 99 5.50 3.12 3.88
CA PRO A 99 6.66 3.57 3.12
C PRO A 99 7.37 2.43 2.39
N ALA A 100 7.54 1.27 3.03
CA ALA A 100 8.19 0.11 2.41
C ALA A 100 7.39 -0.39 1.19
N LEU A 101 6.06 -0.44 1.32
CA LEU A 101 5.17 -0.80 0.22
C LEU A 101 5.26 0.21 -0.93
N LEU A 102 5.27 1.51 -0.65
CA LEU A 102 5.37 2.57 -1.67
C LEU A 102 6.73 2.64 -2.38
N ARG A 103 7.81 2.13 -1.76
CA ARG A 103 9.10 1.97 -2.45
C ARG A 103 9.02 0.89 -3.53
N ARG A 104 8.31 -0.21 -3.27
CA ARG A 104 8.12 -1.31 -4.23
C ARG A 104 7.04 -1.00 -5.26
N TRP A 105 5.96 -0.35 -4.83
CA TRP A 105 4.79 -0.03 -5.63
C TRP A 105 4.75 1.47 -5.95
N GLN A 106 5.40 1.85 -7.05
CA GLN A 106 5.44 3.24 -7.51
C GLN A 106 4.26 3.59 -8.43
N ALA A 107 3.04 3.24 -8.03
CA ALA A 107 1.82 3.38 -8.81
C ALA A 107 0.59 3.62 -7.91
N PRO A 108 -0.61 3.90 -8.46
CA PRO A 108 -1.81 4.12 -7.66
C PRO A 108 -2.12 2.97 -6.70
N LEU A 109 -2.42 3.32 -5.45
CA LEU A 109 -2.66 2.41 -4.33
C LEU A 109 -3.93 2.84 -3.58
N ALA A 110 -4.81 1.90 -3.29
CA ALA A 110 -5.96 2.09 -2.42
C ALA A 110 -5.77 1.32 -1.11
N LEU A 111 -5.94 2.03 0.00
CA LEU A 111 -5.74 1.49 1.35
C LEU A 111 -7.01 1.64 2.17
N ALA A 112 -7.58 0.52 2.62
CA ALA A 112 -8.65 0.49 3.61
C ALA A 112 -8.06 0.41 5.02
N LEU A 113 -8.26 1.45 5.81
CA LEU A 113 -7.73 1.59 7.17
C LEU A 113 -8.83 1.29 8.18
N PHE A 114 -8.68 0.22 8.93
CA PHE A 114 -9.60 -0.11 10.02
C PHE A 114 -9.15 0.58 11.32
N ALA A 115 -10.10 1.24 11.99
CA ALA A 115 -9.88 1.87 13.29
C ALA A 115 -11.10 1.69 14.20
N LEU A 116 -10.86 1.29 15.44
CA LEU A 116 -11.88 1.29 16.49
C LEU A 116 -12.19 2.72 16.93
N ALA A 117 -13.30 2.88 17.66
CA ALA A 117 -13.79 4.15 18.18
C ALA A 117 -12.72 5.09 18.75
N GLY A 118 -11.94 4.57 19.68
CA GLY A 118 -10.90 5.32 20.39
C GLY A 118 -9.65 5.59 19.56
N GLU A 119 -9.55 4.99 18.37
CA GLU A 119 -8.38 5.08 17.46
C GLU A 119 -8.64 6.00 16.27
N VAL A 120 -9.89 6.41 16.02
CA VAL A 120 -10.22 7.22 14.85
C VAL A 120 -9.45 8.56 14.80
N PRO A 121 -9.35 9.35 15.88
CA PRO A 121 -8.54 10.57 15.86
C PRO A 121 -7.07 10.30 15.48
N GLN A 122 -6.49 9.22 16.01
CA GLN A 122 -5.13 8.80 15.76
C GLN A 122 -4.95 8.35 14.30
N ALA A 123 -5.91 7.60 13.77
CA ALA A 123 -5.94 7.14 12.39
C ALA A 123 -5.94 8.34 11.41
N VAL A 124 -6.83 9.31 11.64
CA VAL A 124 -6.94 10.49 10.77
C VAL A 124 -5.69 11.36 10.87
N LEU A 125 -5.18 11.61 12.08
CA LEU A 125 -3.94 12.36 12.27
C LEU A 125 -2.74 11.66 11.61
N ALA A 126 -2.66 10.33 11.69
CA ALA A 126 -1.63 9.55 11.02
C ALA A 126 -1.72 9.70 9.50
N VAL A 127 -2.90 9.56 8.90
CA VAL A 127 -3.10 9.77 7.46
C VAL A 127 -2.66 11.16 7.03
N GLN A 128 -3.07 12.21 7.76
CA GLN A 128 -2.68 13.59 7.45
C GLN A 128 -1.16 13.79 7.53
N ARG A 129 -0.51 13.29 8.59
CA ARG A 129 0.96 13.37 8.74
C ARG A 129 1.68 12.63 7.62
N LEU A 130 1.23 11.43 7.26
CA LEU A 130 1.82 10.66 6.16
C LEU A 130 1.68 11.39 4.82
N GLN A 131 0.51 11.98 4.54
CA GLN A 131 0.31 12.76 3.31
C GLN A 131 1.20 14.01 3.24
N LEU A 132 1.45 14.66 4.37
CA LEU A 132 2.28 15.87 4.44
C LEU A 132 3.78 15.56 4.38
N TYR A 133 4.23 14.51 5.05
CA TYR A 133 5.66 14.30 5.32
C TYR A 133 6.27 13.09 4.61
N CYS A 134 5.47 12.15 4.09
CA CYS A 134 5.96 10.97 3.39
C CYS A 134 5.82 11.11 1.86
N PRO A 135 6.94 11.10 1.11
CA PRO A 135 6.93 11.30 -0.33
C PRO A 135 6.00 10.34 -1.09
N GLY A 136 5.20 10.91 -1.99
CA GLY A 136 4.32 10.18 -2.88
C GLY A 136 3.11 9.53 -2.21
N VAL A 137 2.84 9.78 -0.92
CA VAL A 137 1.56 9.36 -0.29
C VAL A 137 0.41 10.16 -0.88
N GLN A 138 0.51 11.49 -0.92
CA GLN A 138 -0.56 12.37 -1.40
C GLN A 138 -0.97 12.10 -2.86
N ASP A 139 0.00 11.80 -3.72
CA ASP A 139 -0.22 11.65 -5.17
C ASP A 139 -0.55 10.21 -5.58
N ARG A 140 -0.27 9.21 -4.74
CA ARG A 140 -0.39 7.78 -5.11
C ARG A 140 -1.32 6.97 -4.22
N VAL A 141 -1.74 7.49 -3.06
CA VAL A 141 -2.54 6.72 -2.09
C VAL A 141 -3.89 7.38 -1.86
N THR A 142 -4.96 6.60 -1.99
CA THR A 142 -6.29 6.95 -1.46
C THR A 142 -6.59 6.12 -0.21
N PHE A 143 -7.13 6.78 0.81
CA PHE A 143 -7.44 6.17 2.10
C PHE A 143 -8.95 6.06 2.28
N THR A 144 -9.42 4.86 2.63
CA THR A 144 -10.80 4.64 3.11
C THR A 144 -10.75 4.25 4.57
N LEU A 145 -11.24 5.09 5.46
CA LEU A 145 -11.34 4.77 6.89
C LEU A 145 -12.60 3.92 7.12
N VAL A 146 -12.46 2.81 7.82
CA VAL A 146 -13.56 1.90 8.18
C VAL A 146 -13.62 1.78 9.70
N THR A 147 -14.79 2.03 10.27
CA THR A 147 -15.01 2.00 11.71
C THR A 147 -16.39 1.44 12.04
N PRO A 148 -16.65 0.88 13.23
CA PRO A 148 -17.99 0.45 13.63
C PRO A 148 -19.04 1.59 13.51
N SER A 149 -20.27 1.27 13.08
CA SER A 149 -21.28 2.27 12.66
C SER A 149 -21.92 3.07 13.80
N GLY A 150 -21.89 2.55 15.04
CA GLY A 150 -22.51 3.17 16.23
C GLY A 150 -21.74 4.33 16.85
N LEU A 151 -20.72 4.86 16.18
CA LEU A 151 -19.75 5.79 16.75
C LEU A 151 -20.01 7.23 16.33
N ARG A 152 -20.04 8.13 17.31
CA ARG A 152 -19.89 9.57 17.08
C ARG A 152 -18.41 9.88 16.90
N LEU A 153 -18.02 10.33 15.71
CA LEU A 153 -16.66 10.80 15.46
C LEU A 153 -16.35 11.96 16.42
N PRO A 154 -15.25 11.91 17.19
CA PRO A 154 -14.76 13.07 17.91
C PRO A 154 -14.43 14.20 16.93
N ALA A 155 -14.58 15.45 17.37
CA ALA A 155 -13.98 16.57 16.64
C ALA A 155 -12.47 16.31 16.53
N LEU A 156 -11.92 16.44 15.32
CA LEU A 156 -10.48 16.27 15.11
C LEU A 156 -9.73 17.28 15.98
N PRO A 157 -8.71 16.84 16.74
CA PRO A 157 -7.89 17.78 17.47
C PRO A 157 -7.25 18.78 16.48
N PRO A 158 -7.10 20.06 16.86
CA PRO A 158 -6.36 21.00 16.03
C PRO A 158 -4.96 20.45 15.79
N ALA A 159 -4.45 20.62 14.57
CA ALA A 159 -3.10 20.22 14.23
C ALA A 159 -2.13 20.91 15.21
N GLN A 160 -1.55 20.14 16.12
CA GLN A 160 -0.44 20.62 16.92
C GLN A 160 0.75 20.80 15.98
N GLU A 161 1.27 22.02 15.95
CA GLU A 161 2.59 22.29 15.40
C GLU A 161 3.59 21.57 16.30
N ASP A 162 3.95 20.33 15.94
CA ASP A 162 5.10 19.69 16.56
C ASP A 162 6.31 20.59 16.23
N GLY A 163 6.90 21.17 17.27
CA GLY A 163 8.06 22.06 17.15
C GLY A 163 9.09 21.44 16.23
N ALA A 164 9.47 22.18 15.19
CA ALA A 164 10.54 21.78 14.29
C ALA A 164 11.85 21.80 15.08
N GLU A 165 12.24 20.68 15.67
CA GLU A 165 13.65 20.49 15.99
C GLU A 165 14.41 20.26 14.67
N GLU A 166 15.39 21.13 14.45
CA GLU A 166 16.24 21.19 13.27
C GLU A 166 17.13 19.95 13.20
N GLY A 167 16.93 19.15 12.15
CA GLY A 167 17.77 17.99 11.84
C GLY A 167 18.85 18.37 10.85
N LEU A 168 20.10 18.13 11.26
CA LEU A 168 21.34 18.25 10.50
C LEU A 168 21.28 17.65 9.10
N GLY A 169 22.06 18.23 8.18
CA GLY A 169 22.09 17.91 6.75
C GLY A 169 22.14 16.41 6.44
N TRP A 170 21.19 15.96 5.63
CA TRP A 170 21.14 14.62 5.06
C TRP A 170 21.95 14.59 3.76
N ASP A 171 23.05 13.84 3.74
CA ASP A 171 23.80 13.50 2.53
C ASP A 171 23.40 12.09 2.05
N PRO A 172 22.76 11.94 0.87
CA PRO A 172 22.36 10.65 0.34
C PRO A 172 23.52 9.73 -0.10
N ARG A 173 24.79 10.12 0.08
CA ARG A 173 25.97 9.40 -0.45
C ARG A 173 26.88 8.76 0.59
N LEU A 174 26.50 8.68 1.86
CA LEU A 174 27.29 7.99 2.89
C LEU A 174 26.72 6.61 3.23
N ASP A 175 27.39 5.59 2.65
CA ASP A 175 27.57 4.18 3.05
C ASP A 175 26.40 3.17 3.29
N SER A 176 26.51 2.11 2.47
CA SER A 176 26.38 0.66 2.76
C SER A 176 25.01 0.01 3.07
N ASP A 177 24.70 -1.00 2.23
CA ASP A 177 23.96 -2.26 2.46
C ASP A 177 22.63 -2.30 3.23
N THR A 178 22.10 -1.14 3.61
CA THR A 178 20.87 -0.98 4.38
C THR A 178 19.82 -0.32 3.50
N GLU A 179 18.59 -0.83 3.52
CA GLU A 179 17.46 -0.22 2.81
C GLU A 179 17.40 1.28 3.19
N PRO A 180 17.40 2.21 2.22
CA PRO A 180 17.52 3.64 2.52
C PRO A 180 16.39 4.06 3.46
N GLU A 181 16.78 4.51 4.66
CA GLU A 181 15.86 4.96 5.70
C GLU A 181 14.87 6.01 5.13
N PRO A 182 13.61 6.05 5.59
CA PRO A 182 12.63 7.03 5.09
C PRO A 182 13.17 8.46 5.21
N HIS A 183 12.72 9.38 4.36
CA HIS A 183 13.10 10.80 4.48
C HIS A 183 12.87 11.32 5.92
N PRO A 184 13.76 12.12 6.55
CA PRO A 184 13.69 12.39 8.00
C PRO A 184 12.34 12.95 8.52
N PRO A 185 11.65 13.87 7.81
CA PRO A 185 10.26 14.22 8.08
C PRO A 185 9.27 13.03 8.12
N CYS A 186 9.39 12.08 7.20
CA CYS A 186 8.56 10.89 7.16
C CYS A 186 8.85 9.98 8.36
N GLN A 187 10.12 9.83 8.76
CA GLN A 187 10.47 9.07 9.97
C GLN A 187 9.79 9.65 11.22
N ARG A 188 9.79 10.97 11.37
CA ARG A 188 9.10 11.66 12.47
C ARG A 188 7.60 11.42 12.43
N ALA A 189 6.99 11.45 11.25
CA ALA A 189 5.57 11.14 11.07
C ALA A 189 5.22 9.68 11.44
N LEU A 190 6.17 8.74 11.25
CA LEU A 190 6.00 7.32 11.57
C LEU A 190 6.26 6.98 13.04
N ALA A 191 7.04 7.79 13.77
CA ALA A 191 7.43 7.49 15.15
C ALA A 191 6.25 7.18 16.10
N PRO A 192 5.11 7.92 16.06
CA PRO A 192 3.93 7.56 16.85
C PRO A 192 3.35 6.18 16.48
N LEU A 193 3.34 5.83 15.19
CA LEU A 193 2.84 4.53 14.71
C LEU A 193 3.74 3.38 15.17
N HIS A 194 5.06 3.58 15.18
CA HIS A 194 5.99 2.59 15.71
C HIS A 194 5.78 2.31 17.20
N ARG A 195 5.42 3.34 18.00
CA ARG A 195 5.07 3.16 19.42
C ARG A 195 3.77 2.37 19.59
N LEU A 196 2.76 2.68 18.80
CA LEU A 196 1.47 1.96 18.81
C LEU A 196 1.64 0.48 18.45
N ARG A 197 2.52 0.17 17.49
CA ARG A 197 2.85 -1.21 17.11
C ARG A 197 3.33 -2.05 18.31
N LEU A 198 4.16 -1.49 19.18
CA LEU A 198 4.72 -2.23 20.32
C LEU A 198 3.66 -2.64 21.35
N GLN A 199 2.48 -2.01 21.31
CA GLN A 199 1.39 -2.22 22.26
C GLN A 199 0.34 -3.21 21.75
N HIS A 200 0.38 -3.62 20.47
CA HIS A 200 -0.68 -4.41 19.83
C HIS A 200 -0.13 -5.62 19.09
N ARG A 201 -0.83 -6.74 19.15
CA ARG A 201 -0.58 -7.90 18.28
C ARG A 201 -1.24 -7.69 16.92
N ASN A 202 -0.65 -8.29 15.89
CA ASN A 202 -1.13 -8.13 14.52
C ASN A 202 -2.57 -8.64 14.37
N TYR A 203 -3.48 -7.78 13.88
CA TYR A 203 -4.93 -8.05 13.73
C TYR A 203 -5.64 -8.60 14.98
N ASP A 204 -5.06 -8.42 16.16
CA ASP A 204 -5.69 -8.71 17.44
C ASP A 204 -6.34 -7.43 17.96
N LEU A 205 -7.67 -7.41 17.94
CA LEU A 205 -8.48 -6.25 18.33
C LEU A 205 -9.28 -6.56 19.61
N GLY A 206 -8.82 -7.52 20.41
CA GLY A 206 -9.51 -7.98 21.61
C GLY A 206 -10.87 -8.59 21.26
N ASN A 207 -11.95 -7.94 21.70
CA ASN A 207 -13.32 -8.45 21.53
C ASN A 207 -13.97 -8.13 20.16
N THR A 208 -13.26 -7.45 19.26
CA THR A 208 -13.78 -7.09 17.93
C THR A 208 -13.12 -7.94 16.85
N THR A 209 -13.89 -8.45 15.90
CA THR A 209 -13.35 -9.15 14.73
C THR A 209 -12.77 -8.18 13.70
N TYR A 210 -11.64 -8.52 13.10
CA TYR A 210 -11.09 -7.75 11.99
C TYR A 210 -11.84 -8.06 10.68
N PRO A 211 -12.53 -7.10 10.04
CA PRO A 211 -13.40 -7.38 8.89
C PRO A 211 -12.60 -7.36 7.56
N ASN A 212 -11.61 -8.24 7.43
CA ASN A 212 -10.66 -8.28 6.29
C ASN A 212 -11.34 -8.22 4.92
N ASN A 213 -12.40 -9.02 4.68
CA ASN A 213 -13.03 -9.07 3.36
C ASN A 213 -13.81 -7.78 3.02
N LEU A 214 -14.46 -7.16 4.01
CA LEU A 214 -15.03 -5.82 3.84
C LEU A 214 -13.95 -4.80 3.48
N LEU A 215 -12.81 -4.84 4.17
CA LEU A 215 -11.70 -3.91 3.91
C LEU A 215 -11.11 -4.11 2.51
N ARG A 216 -11.00 -5.37 2.05
CA ARG A 216 -10.60 -5.72 0.69
C ARG A 216 -11.53 -5.12 -0.36
N ASN A 217 -12.84 -5.26 -0.16
CA ASN A 217 -13.83 -4.68 -1.05
C ASN A 217 -13.79 -3.14 -1.00
N ALA A 218 -13.69 -2.55 0.19
CA ALA A 218 -13.58 -1.10 0.37
C ALA A 218 -12.38 -0.51 -0.37
N ALA A 219 -11.20 -1.14 -0.26
CA ALA A 219 -9.99 -0.72 -0.97
C ALA A 219 -10.16 -0.85 -2.49
N ARG A 220 -10.67 -1.98 -2.99
CA ARG A 220 -10.91 -2.20 -4.42
C ARG A 220 -11.87 -1.16 -5.02
N GLU A 221 -12.93 -0.82 -4.30
CA GLU A 221 -13.92 0.15 -4.78
C GLU A 221 -13.45 1.60 -4.71
N ALA A 222 -12.52 1.93 -3.80
CA ALA A 222 -12.01 3.29 -3.63
C ALA A 222 -11.18 3.77 -4.83
N LEU A 223 -10.61 2.84 -5.60
CA LEU A 223 -9.79 3.15 -6.77
C LEU A 223 -10.13 2.20 -7.93
N PRO A 224 -11.21 2.50 -8.68
CA PRO A 224 -11.59 1.72 -9.85
C PRO A 224 -10.47 1.70 -10.90
N SER A 225 -9.99 0.50 -11.21
CA SER A 225 -8.93 0.25 -12.18
C SER A 225 -9.31 -0.89 -13.14
N GLN A 226 -8.59 -1.06 -14.25
CA GLN A 226 -8.83 -2.22 -15.14
C GLN A 226 -8.36 -3.52 -14.48
N HIS A 227 -7.17 -3.48 -13.87
CA HIS A 227 -6.59 -4.58 -13.13
C HIS A 227 -6.27 -4.18 -11.70
N VAL A 228 -6.40 -5.11 -10.77
CA VAL A 228 -6.10 -4.91 -9.36
C VAL A 228 -5.24 -6.05 -8.82
N LEU A 229 -4.19 -5.68 -8.09
CA LEU A 229 -3.44 -6.58 -7.22
C LEU A 229 -3.94 -6.37 -5.80
N LEU A 230 -4.45 -7.41 -5.15
CA LEU A 230 -4.80 -7.35 -3.74
C LEU A 230 -3.80 -8.10 -2.88
N ILE A 231 -3.17 -7.40 -1.94
CA ILE A 231 -2.23 -7.98 -0.97
C ILE A 231 -2.45 -7.36 0.40
N ASP A 232 -2.10 -8.11 1.45
CA ASP A 232 -2.12 -7.60 2.82
C ASP A 232 -0.96 -6.60 3.04
N MET A 233 -1.09 -5.69 4.01
CA MET A 233 -0.17 -4.56 4.20
C MET A 233 1.29 -4.95 4.48
N ASP A 234 1.48 -6.14 5.04
CA ASP A 234 2.76 -6.75 5.40
C ASP A 234 3.40 -7.54 4.25
N MET A 235 2.79 -7.52 3.07
CA MET A 235 3.33 -8.15 1.86
C MET A 235 3.98 -7.10 0.96
N LEU A 236 5.16 -7.43 0.42
CA LEU A 236 5.87 -6.58 -0.52
C LEU A 236 5.90 -7.21 -1.92
N PRO A 237 5.43 -6.51 -2.97
CA PRO A 237 5.59 -7.00 -4.34
C PRO A 237 7.05 -6.89 -4.80
N SER A 238 7.41 -7.68 -5.82
CA SER A 238 8.69 -7.52 -6.52
C SER A 238 8.85 -6.09 -7.07
N GLY A 239 10.07 -5.58 -7.05
CA GLY A 239 10.37 -4.26 -7.62
C GLY A 239 9.95 -4.17 -9.08
N GLY A 240 9.26 -3.08 -9.45
CA GLY A 240 8.85 -2.84 -10.84
C GLY A 240 7.67 -3.68 -11.33
N LEU A 241 7.02 -4.48 -10.46
CA LEU A 241 5.88 -5.34 -10.86
C LEU A 241 4.79 -4.60 -11.64
N HIS A 242 4.47 -3.37 -11.25
CA HIS A 242 3.47 -2.55 -11.94
C HIS A 242 3.82 -2.33 -13.42
N ALA A 243 5.03 -1.82 -13.70
CA ALA A 243 5.48 -1.55 -15.06
C ALA A 243 5.57 -2.84 -15.88
N HIS A 244 6.24 -3.86 -15.33
CA HIS A 244 6.42 -5.14 -16.02
C HIS A 244 5.09 -5.85 -16.34
N PHE A 245 4.07 -5.69 -15.50
CA PHE A 245 2.75 -6.25 -15.78
C PHE A 245 2.02 -5.51 -16.92
N LEU A 246 2.12 -4.17 -16.97
CA LEU A 246 1.57 -3.41 -18.10
C LEU A 246 2.28 -3.74 -19.42
N ASP A 247 3.60 -3.96 -19.38
CA ASP A 247 4.37 -4.41 -20.55
C ASP A 247 3.94 -5.80 -21.02
N LEU A 248 3.67 -6.73 -20.08
CA LEU A 248 3.13 -8.05 -20.40
C LEU A 248 1.77 -7.94 -21.09
N LEU A 249 0.87 -7.08 -20.61
CA LEU A 249 -0.45 -6.86 -21.22
C LEU A 249 -0.33 -6.25 -22.62
N THR A 250 0.57 -5.28 -22.80
CA THR A 250 0.79 -4.60 -24.08
C THR A 250 1.41 -5.53 -25.11
N SER A 251 2.46 -6.27 -24.73
CA SER A 251 3.14 -7.24 -25.59
C SER A 251 2.18 -8.33 -26.05
N ARG A 252 1.28 -8.78 -25.18
CA ARG A 252 0.22 -9.73 -25.54
C ARG A 252 -0.69 -9.13 -26.60
N ARG A 253 -1.24 -7.93 -26.39
CA ARG A 253 -2.12 -7.27 -27.38
C ARG A 253 -1.45 -7.10 -28.75
N GLY A 254 -0.18 -6.72 -28.79
CA GLY A 254 0.58 -6.57 -30.04
C GLY A 254 0.85 -7.89 -30.77
N ALA A 255 1.06 -8.98 -30.02
CA ALA A 255 1.25 -10.32 -30.59
C ALA A 255 -0.07 -11.03 -30.97
N SER A 256 -1.22 -10.53 -30.51
CA SER A 256 -2.53 -11.20 -30.62
C SER A 256 -3.53 -10.49 -31.53
N SER A 257 -3.10 -10.03 -32.72
CA SER A 257 -4.06 -9.80 -33.81
C SER A 257 -4.70 -11.11 -34.32
N LEU A 258 -4.18 -12.28 -33.93
CA LEU A 258 -4.62 -13.62 -34.35
C LEU A 258 -4.98 -14.56 -33.18
N GLN A 259 -4.95 -14.11 -31.92
CA GLN A 259 -5.17 -14.96 -30.76
C GLN A 259 -6.30 -14.39 -29.91
N GLU A 260 -7.33 -15.21 -29.65
CA GLU A 260 -8.50 -14.80 -28.84
C GLU A 260 -8.05 -14.15 -27.52
N PRO A 261 -8.65 -13.01 -27.13
CA PRO A 261 -8.30 -12.36 -25.88
C PRO A 261 -8.50 -13.33 -24.71
N PRO A 262 -7.66 -13.25 -23.65
CA PRO A 262 -7.84 -14.09 -22.48
C PRO A 262 -9.25 -13.87 -21.92
N PRO A 263 -9.94 -14.96 -21.49
CA PRO A 263 -11.28 -14.86 -20.93
C PRO A 263 -11.34 -13.81 -19.81
N ASP A 264 -12.50 -13.17 -19.63
CA ASP A 264 -12.70 -12.14 -18.60
C ASP A 264 -12.40 -12.65 -17.16
N ARG A 265 -12.28 -13.97 -17.00
CA ARG A 265 -11.99 -14.68 -15.74
C ARG A 265 -10.54 -15.14 -15.59
N THR A 266 -9.61 -14.66 -16.42
CA THR A 266 -8.18 -14.97 -16.26
C THR A 266 -7.58 -14.22 -15.07
N LEU A 267 -6.93 -14.97 -14.18
CA LEU A 267 -6.16 -14.45 -13.06
C LEU A 267 -4.67 -14.67 -13.31
N TYR A 268 -3.83 -13.70 -12.94
CA TYR A 268 -2.38 -13.83 -12.99
C TYR A 268 -1.86 -14.10 -11.58
N VAL A 269 -1.56 -15.36 -11.29
CA VAL A 269 -1.08 -15.79 -9.97
C VAL A 269 0.36 -15.33 -9.73
N LEU A 270 0.60 -14.78 -8.55
CA LEU A 270 1.91 -14.37 -8.06
C LEU A 270 2.34 -15.31 -6.92
N PRO A 271 3.48 -16.03 -7.06
CA PRO A 271 4.02 -16.83 -5.97
C PRO A 271 4.42 -15.95 -4.79
N ALA A 272 3.97 -16.30 -3.59
CA ALA A 272 4.27 -15.60 -2.35
C ALA A 272 5.20 -16.44 -1.47
N LEU A 273 6.21 -15.79 -0.88
CA LEU A 273 7.20 -16.43 -0.03
C LEU A 273 7.36 -15.66 1.27
N GLU A 274 7.70 -16.39 2.32
CA GLU A 274 8.07 -15.84 3.62
C GLU A 274 9.58 -15.89 3.78
N ILE A 275 10.14 -14.89 4.45
CA ILE A 275 11.56 -14.80 4.79
C ILE A 275 11.74 -14.99 6.29
N ARG A 276 12.72 -15.80 6.70
CA ARG A 276 13.00 -16.08 8.11
C ARG A 276 13.44 -14.82 8.87
N HIS A 277 14.28 -13.98 8.25
CA HIS A 277 14.79 -12.75 8.84
C HIS A 277 14.51 -11.53 7.95
N SER A 278 13.87 -10.52 8.51
CA SER A 278 13.36 -9.34 7.80
C SER A 278 14.42 -8.26 7.50
N ARG A 279 15.73 -8.55 7.60
CA ARG A 279 16.73 -7.47 7.45
C ARG A 279 16.73 -6.88 6.04
N ARG A 280 16.51 -7.71 5.02
CA ARG A 280 16.35 -7.25 3.64
C ARG A 280 15.44 -8.20 2.85
N VAL A 281 14.34 -7.66 2.34
CA VAL A 281 13.43 -8.39 1.46
C VAL A 281 14.01 -8.35 0.03
N PRO A 282 14.10 -9.49 -0.69
CA PRO A 282 14.70 -9.51 -2.04
C PRO A 282 13.97 -8.55 -2.99
N TRP A 283 14.73 -7.80 -3.79
CA TRP A 283 14.18 -6.85 -4.76
C TRP A 283 13.55 -7.55 -5.96
N ASP A 284 14.27 -8.54 -6.48
CA ASP A 284 13.93 -9.28 -7.69
C ASP A 284 14.01 -10.80 -7.49
N LYS A 285 13.69 -11.54 -8.55
CA LYS A 285 13.70 -13.01 -8.53
C LYS A 285 15.11 -13.58 -8.38
N ALA A 286 16.15 -12.91 -8.90
CA ALA A 286 17.51 -13.42 -8.82
C ALA A 286 18.01 -13.38 -7.37
N GLU A 287 17.74 -12.28 -6.65
CA GLU A 287 17.99 -12.20 -5.21
C GLU A 287 17.17 -13.23 -4.42
N LEU A 288 15.88 -13.38 -4.75
CA LEU A 288 15.01 -14.37 -4.11
C LEU A 288 15.54 -15.81 -4.30
N GLN A 289 16.03 -16.16 -5.49
CA GLN A 289 16.61 -17.47 -5.78
C GLN A 289 17.85 -17.75 -4.93
N ARG A 290 18.73 -16.76 -4.75
CA ARG A 290 19.91 -16.90 -3.88
C ARG A 290 19.51 -17.18 -2.44
N LEU A 291 18.51 -16.45 -1.92
CA LEU A 291 17.98 -16.67 -0.57
C LEU A 291 17.29 -18.04 -0.44
N TYR A 292 16.65 -18.53 -1.50
CA TYR A 292 15.99 -19.83 -1.51
C TYR A 292 17.02 -20.97 -1.42
N GLN A 293 18.16 -20.84 -2.10
CA GLN A 293 19.25 -21.82 -2.06
C GLN A 293 19.85 -22.01 -0.67
N VAL A 294 19.89 -20.94 0.14
CA VAL A 294 20.39 -20.98 1.52
C VAL A 294 19.28 -21.16 2.56
N ALA A 295 18.07 -21.54 2.14
CA ALA A 295 16.92 -21.81 3.00
C ALA A 295 16.47 -20.63 3.90
N GLU A 296 16.74 -19.38 3.49
CA GLU A 296 16.25 -18.17 4.17
C GLU A 296 14.82 -17.80 3.76
N VAL A 297 14.34 -18.31 2.62
CA VAL A 297 12.96 -18.12 2.16
C VAL A 297 12.25 -19.46 1.93
N ARG A 298 10.94 -19.46 2.15
CA ARG A 298 10.08 -20.64 1.95
C ARG A 298 8.73 -20.23 1.35
N PRO A 299 7.97 -21.16 0.75
CA PRO A 299 6.62 -20.85 0.30
C PRO A 299 5.73 -20.37 1.45
N PHE A 300 4.96 -19.31 1.18
CA PHE A 300 4.01 -18.71 2.12
C PHE A 300 3.03 -19.76 2.66
N TYR A 301 2.78 -19.77 3.97
CA TYR A 301 1.86 -20.68 4.66
C TYR A 301 2.04 -22.17 4.34
N SER A 302 3.26 -22.57 3.95
CA SER A 302 3.57 -23.97 3.62
C SER A 302 3.33 -24.92 4.80
N GLU A 303 3.51 -24.45 6.04
CA GLU A 303 3.26 -25.26 7.25
C GLU A 303 1.79 -25.23 7.69
N LEU A 304 1.07 -24.11 7.45
CA LEU A 304 -0.32 -23.94 7.89
C LEU A 304 -1.31 -24.63 6.95
N CYS A 305 -1.14 -24.48 5.64
CA CYS A 305 -1.97 -25.18 4.66
C CYS A 305 -1.17 -25.54 3.39
N PRO A 306 -0.43 -26.67 3.39
CA PRO A 306 0.30 -27.13 2.21
C PRO A 306 -0.61 -27.31 0.98
N ARG A 307 -1.82 -27.85 1.17
CA ARG A 307 -2.79 -28.08 0.07
C ARG A 307 -3.28 -26.78 -0.56
N CYS A 308 -3.44 -25.72 0.24
CA CYS A 308 -3.90 -24.43 -0.26
C CYS A 308 -2.87 -23.75 -1.17
N GLN A 309 -1.59 -24.11 -1.05
CA GLN A 309 -0.48 -23.43 -1.74
C GLN A 309 0.21 -24.32 -2.78
N ALA A 310 0.07 -25.65 -2.67
CA ALA A 310 0.65 -26.62 -3.59
C ALA A 310 0.37 -26.33 -5.08
N PRO A 311 -0.82 -25.84 -5.48
CA PRO A 311 -1.09 -25.63 -6.89
C PRO A 311 -0.24 -24.54 -7.58
N THR A 312 0.34 -23.62 -6.81
CA THR A 312 1.31 -22.60 -7.25
C THR A 312 2.66 -23.19 -7.69
N ASN A 313 2.90 -24.49 -7.45
CA ASN A 313 4.09 -25.23 -7.88
C ASN A 313 5.39 -24.42 -7.72
N TYR A 314 5.70 -24.10 -6.46
CA TYR A 314 6.85 -23.28 -6.09
C TYR A 314 8.16 -23.85 -6.64
N SER A 315 8.34 -25.17 -6.60
CA SER A 315 9.52 -25.85 -7.14
C SER A 315 9.70 -25.62 -8.64
N ARG A 316 8.64 -25.71 -9.44
CA ARG A 316 8.73 -25.38 -10.87
C ARG A 316 9.05 -23.90 -11.08
N TRP A 317 8.37 -23.01 -10.36
CA TRP A 317 8.51 -21.57 -10.57
C TRP A 317 9.89 -21.06 -10.16
N ILE A 318 10.41 -21.49 -9.00
CA ILE A 318 11.69 -21.01 -8.46
C ILE A 318 12.86 -21.44 -9.35
N ASN A 319 12.76 -22.57 -10.05
CA ASN A 319 13.80 -23.06 -10.96
C ASN A 319 13.78 -22.41 -12.35
N LEU A 320 12.78 -21.60 -12.68
CA LEU A 320 12.79 -20.84 -13.94
C LEU A 320 13.84 -19.72 -13.87
N PRO A 321 14.58 -19.42 -14.96
CA PRO A 321 15.58 -18.35 -14.97
C PRO A 321 15.04 -17.01 -14.48
N ALA A 322 15.77 -16.32 -13.61
CA ALA A 322 15.46 -14.95 -13.20
C ALA A 322 15.83 -13.91 -14.27
N GLY A 323 16.69 -14.27 -15.23
CA GLY A 323 17.08 -13.41 -16.35
C GLY A 323 16.15 -13.52 -17.55
N GLY A 324 15.71 -12.38 -18.07
CA GLY A 324 14.95 -12.26 -19.32
C GLY A 324 14.32 -10.87 -19.48
N PRO A 325 13.93 -10.50 -20.72
CA PRO A 325 13.28 -9.21 -20.97
C PRO A 325 11.84 -9.26 -20.43
N GLY A 326 11.66 -8.74 -19.21
CA GLY A 326 10.34 -8.49 -18.61
C GLY A 326 9.62 -9.71 -18.03
N LEU A 327 8.40 -9.46 -17.53
CA LEU A 327 7.53 -10.45 -16.90
C LEU A 327 6.94 -11.40 -17.96
N ARG A 328 6.97 -12.70 -17.69
CA ARG A 328 6.43 -13.75 -18.57
C ARG A 328 5.55 -14.71 -17.79
N VAL A 329 4.55 -15.28 -18.46
CA VAL A 329 3.72 -16.33 -17.87
C VAL A 329 4.51 -17.64 -17.84
N ALA A 330 4.75 -18.15 -16.63
CA ALA A 330 5.51 -19.37 -16.40
C ALA A 330 4.79 -20.63 -16.91
N TYR A 331 3.49 -20.73 -16.62
CA TYR A 331 2.60 -21.80 -17.06
C TYR A 331 1.15 -21.39 -16.76
N THR A 332 0.19 -22.12 -17.34
CA THR A 332 -1.25 -21.93 -17.09
C THR A 332 -1.81 -23.15 -16.37
N ARG A 333 -2.77 -22.93 -15.48
CA ARG A 333 -3.45 -24.01 -14.74
C ARG A 333 -4.89 -23.60 -14.42
N HIS A 334 -5.79 -24.59 -14.40
CA HIS A 334 -7.13 -24.41 -13.84
C HIS A 334 -7.08 -24.30 -12.32
N TRP A 335 -8.01 -23.51 -11.76
CA TRP A 335 -8.18 -23.46 -10.31
C TRP A 335 -8.66 -24.81 -9.78
N THR A 336 -8.15 -25.20 -8.62
CA THR A 336 -8.51 -26.44 -7.93
C THR A 336 -8.64 -26.15 -6.44
N ASP A 337 -9.72 -26.60 -5.82
CA ASP A 337 -9.89 -26.49 -4.37
C ASP A 337 -8.76 -27.24 -3.62
N PRO A 338 -8.20 -26.71 -2.51
CA PRO A 338 -8.48 -25.43 -1.84
C PRO A 338 -7.46 -24.32 -2.19
N TRP A 339 -7.10 -24.14 -3.46
CA TRP A 339 -6.04 -23.21 -3.86
C TRP A 339 -6.36 -21.76 -3.46
N GLU A 340 -5.47 -21.17 -2.66
CA GLU A 340 -5.57 -19.80 -2.15
C GLU A 340 -4.38 -18.93 -2.62
N PRO A 341 -4.33 -18.55 -3.92
CA PRO A 341 -3.22 -17.76 -4.45
C PRO A 341 -3.35 -16.26 -4.12
N PHE A 342 -2.22 -15.56 -4.17
CA PHE A 342 -2.20 -14.12 -4.47
C PHE A 342 -2.23 -13.94 -5.98
N TYR A 343 -2.99 -12.95 -6.48
CA TYR A 343 -3.17 -12.79 -7.90
C TYR A 343 -3.49 -11.36 -8.31
N ILE A 344 -3.22 -11.06 -9.59
CA ILE A 344 -3.73 -9.89 -10.29
C ILE A 344 -4.96 -10.31 -11.09
N SER A 345 -6.02 -9.53 -11.03
CA SER A 345 -7.27 -9.80 -11.74
C SER A 345 -7.83 -8.56 -12.40
N ARG A 346 -8.77 -8.75 -13.33
CA ARG A 346 -9.65 -7.66 -13.73
C ARG A 346 -10.54 -7.24 -12.56
N SER A 347 -10.87 -5.97 -12.48
CA SER A 347 -11.74 -5.47 -11.40
C SER A 347 -13.18 -6.00 -11.48
N THR A 348 -13.56 -6.63 -12.59
CA THR A 348 -14.87 -7.30 -12.80
C THR A 348 -15.03 -8.60 -12.00
N VAL A 349 -13.96 -9.13 -11.39
CA VAL A 349 -14.11 -10.31 -10.52
C VAL A 349 -15.04 -10.03 -9.33
N PRO A 350 -15.83 -11.02 -8.88
CA PRO A 350 -16.76 -10.83 -7.76
C PRO A 350 -16.08 -10.22 -6.52
N PRO A 351 -16.83 -9.50 -5.66
CA PRO A 351 -16.32 -9.06 -4.36
C PRO A 351 -16.01 -10.26 -3.46
N PHE A 352 -15.20 -10.04 -2.43
CA PHE A 352 -15.02 -11.01 -1.35
C PHE A 352 -16.32 -11.14 -0.55
N ASP A 353 -16.57 -12.31 0.01
CA ASP A 353 -17.73 -12.52 0.88
C ASP A 353 -17.42 -11.94 2.27
N GLU A 354 -18.09 -10.84 2.59
CA GLU A 354 -17.86 -10.02 3.79
C GLU A 354 -18.33 -10.70 5.10
N ARG A 355 -18.99 -11.86 5.00
CA ARG A 355 -19.33 -12.68 6.17
C ARG A 355 -18.11 -13.39 6.77
N PHE A 356 -17.06 -13.58 5.98
CA PHE A 356 -15.79 -14.11 6.48
C PHE A 356 -14.95 -12.97 7.07
N GLU A 357 -14.66 -13.11 8.36
CA GLU A 357 -13.88 -12.17 9.17
C GLU A 357 -12.70 -12.91 9.82
N GLN A 358 -11.67 -12.16 10.25
CA GLN A 358 -10.41 -12.70 10.77
C GLN A 358 -9.72 -13.66 9.78
N TYR A 359 -8.94 -14.63 10.26
CA TYR A 359 -8.20 -15.60 9.46
C TYR A 359 -9.02 -16.87 9.22
N GLY A 360 -9.10 -17.32 7.96
CA GLY A 360 -9.65 -18.62 7.56
C GLY A 360 -10.53 -18.57 6.31
N PHE A 361 -10.20 -19.33 5.26
CA PHE A 361 -10.98 -19.47 4.01
C PHE A 361 -11.32 -18.18 3.24
N ASN A 362 -10.67 -17.07 3.58
CA ASN A 362 -11.10 -15.73 3.17
C ASN A 362 -10.93 -15.41 1.69
N ARG A 363 -9.86 -15.91 1.03
CA ARG A 363 -9.63 -15.62 -0.40
C ARG A 363 -10.18 -16.71 -1.32
N ILE A 364 -10.34 -17.94 -0.81
CA ILE A 364 -10.86 -19.10 -1.56
C ILE A 364 -12.27 -18.81 -2.10
N SER A 365 -13.12 -18.12 -1.32
CA SER A 365 -14.50 -17.81 -1.69
C SER A 365 -14.61 -16.99 -2.99
N GLN A 366 -13.62 -16.16 -3.29
CA GLN A 366 -13.62 -15.31 -4.47
C GLN A 366 -13.07 -16.05 -5.71
N VAL A 367 -12.02 -16.86 -5.52
CA VAL A 367 -11.35 -17.56 -6.62
C VAL A 367 -12.20 -18.73 -7.15
N SER A 368 -12.89 -19.44 -6.26
CA SER A 368 -13.81 -20.54 -6.63
C SER A 368 -14.95 -20.10 -7.57
N CYS A 369 -15.34 -18.83 -7.54
CA CYS A 369 -16.39 -18.26 -8.41
C CYS A 369 -15.86 -17.80 -9.79
N SER A 370 -14.55 -17.93 -10.07
CA SER A 370 -13.89 -17.46 -11.29
C SER A 370 -13.43 -18.63 -12.17
N THR A 371 -14.34 -19.26 -12.94
CA THR A 371 -14.04 -20.44 -13.81
C THR A 371 -13.52 -20.09 -15.22
N VAL A 372 -12.58 -20.85 -15.79
CA VAL A 372 -12.22 -20.84 -17.25
C VAL A 372 -12.20 -22.27 -17.83
N TRP A 373 -12.82 -22.44 -19.03
CA TRP A 373 -13.20 -23.70 -19.71
C TRP A 373 -12.37 -24.08 -20.96
N GLY A 374 -12.43 -25.38 -21.31
CA GLY A 374 -12.26 -25.99 -22.65
C GLY A 374 -12.66 -27.49 -22.59
N SER A 375 -13.63 -27.95 -23.39
CA SER A 375 -14.37 -29.22 -23.25
C SER A 375 -14.09 -30.24 -24.36
N VAL A 376 -14.18 -31.55 -24.05
CA VAL A 376 -14.63 -32.60 -24.98
C VAL A 376 -15.78 -33.38 -24.32
N ARG A 377 -16.89 -33.56 -25.04
CA ARG A 377 -18.12 -34.27 -24.64
C ARG A 377 -17.98 -35.80 -24.70
N GLN A 378 -18.73 -36.48 -23.84
CA GLN A 378 -19.50 -37.68 -24.20
C GLN A 378 -20.90 -37.66 -23.51
N PRO A 379 -21.91 -38.38 -24.07
CA PRO A 379 -23.31 -37.98 -24.03
C PRO A 379 -24.14 -38.68 -22.93
N GLY A 380 -25.21 -37.99 -22.51
CA GLY A 380 -26.32 -38.61 -21.80
C GLY A 380 -26.66 -37.93 -20.48
N PHE A 381 -27.35 -36.79 -20.52
CA PHE A 381 -28.31 -36.39 -19.49
C PHE A 381 -29.20 -35.29 -20.08
N GLN A 382 -30.46 -35.62 -20.37
CA GLN A 382 -31.48 -34.65 -20.73
C GLN A 382 -32.07 -34.07 -19.43
N GLY A 383 -31.95 -32.76 -19.27
CA GLY A 383 -32.58 -32.00 -18.21
C GLY A 383 -32.56 -30.53 -18.59
N LEU A 384 -33.67 -30.05 -19.17
CA LEU A 384 -33.91 -28.64 -19.44
C LEU A 384 -34.10 -27.90 -18.10
N GLY A 385 -33.05 -27.22 -17.65
CA GLY A 385 -33.10 -26.28 -16.55
C GLY A 385 -32.21 -25.08 -16.85
N ARG A 386 -32.74 -23.86 -16.72
CA ARG A 386 -31.94 -22.62 -16.70
C ARG A 386 -31.02 -22.70 -15.47
N HIS A 387 -29.83 -23.25 -15.61
CA HIS A 387 -28.91 -23.44 -14.49
C HIS A 387 -28.02 -22.21 -14.29
N GLY A 388 -28.37 -21.46 -13.25
CA GLY A 388 -27.51 -20.47 -12.63
C GLY A 388 -26.20 -21.09 -12.14
N VAL A 389 -25.16 -20.27 -12.17
CA VAL A 389 -23.84 -20.60 -11.64
C VAL A 389 -23.98 -20.87 -10.15
N MET A 390 -23.85 -22.13 -9.74
CA MET A 390 -23.81 -22.53 -8.35
C MET A 390 -22.45 -22.11 -7.78
N CYS A 391 -22.43 -20.95 -7.13
CA CYS A 391 -21.29 -20.51 -6.33
C CYS A 391 -21.30 -21.33 -5.03
N VAL A 392 -20.15 -21.45 -4.34
CA VAL A 392 -20.08 -22.02 -2.96
C VAL A 392 -21.05 -21.30 -2.00
N LYS A 393 -21.54 -20.11 -2.35
CA LYS A 393 -22.64 -19.41 -1.69
C LYS A 393 -23.94 -20.25 -1.57
N ASP A 394 -24.18 -21.18 -2.50
CA ASP A 394 -25.38 -22.02 -2.55
C ASP A 394 -25.19 -23.38 -1.84
N SER A 395 -23.96 -23.80 -1.56
CA SER A 395 -23.65 -25.10 -0.95
C SER A 395 -23.52 -25.08 0.58
N TRP A 396 -23.56 -23.91 1.23
CA TRP A 396 -23.44 -23.75 2.69
C TRP A 396 -24.76 -23.31 3.36
N ARG A 397 -25.91 -23.70 2.80
CA ARG A 397 -27.16 -23.81 3.56
C ARG A 397 -27.26 -25.25 4.07
N GLY A 398 -26.58 -25.52 5.17
CA GLY A 398 -26.72 -26.75 5.96
C GLY A 398 -26.79 -26.35 7.42
#